data_AF-A0A7J7CXB7-F1
#
_entry.id   AF-A0A7J7CXB7-F1
#
_cell.length_a   1.000
_cell.length_b   1.000
_cell.length_c   1.000
_cell.angle_alpha   90.00
_cell.angle_beta   90.00
_cell.angle_gamma   90.00
#
_symmetry.space_group_name_H-M   'P 1'
#
loop_
_entity.id
_entity.type
_entity.pdbx_description
1 polymer ?
#
loop_
_entity_poly.entity_id
_entity_poly.type
_entity_poly.pdbx_seq_one_letter_code
_entity_poly.pdbx_strand_id
1 'polypeptide(L)'
;MLQLVAVKQLDRNGLQGNREFLVEVLMLSLLHHSNLVNLIGYCADGDQRLLVYEFMPLGSLEDHLHDLPPDKEPLDWNTRMKIAAGAAKGLEYLHDKANPPVIYRDLKSSNILLDEGFHPKLSDFGLAKLGPVGDKTHVSTRVMGTYGYCAPEYAMTGQLTLKSDVYSFGVVFLELITGRKAIDNTRAPGEHNLVAWVRMFAPQTMLIFFWYLFPPQLPLY
;
A
#
# COMPACT_ATOMS: atom_id res chain seq x y z
N MET A 1 -5.57 -23.15 23.77
CA MET A 1 -5.85 -21.80 23.26
C MET A 1 -6.22 -21.94 21.80
N LEU A 2 -7.37 -21.41 21.37
CA LEU A 2 -7.71 -21.30 19.94
C LEU A 2 -7.03 -20.05 19.39
N GLN A 3 -6.27 -20.19 18.30
CA GLN A 3 -5.66 -19.07 17.60
C GLN A 3 -6.47 -18.78 16.33
N LEU A 4 -7.00 -17.56 16.21
CA LEU A 4 -7.64 -17.10 14.98
C LEU A 4 -6.57 -16.76 13.94
N VAL A 5 -6.81 -17.14 12.69
CA VAL A 5 -5.90 -16.93 11.57
C VAL A 5 -6.67 -16.49 10.32
N ALA A 6 -6.02 -15.74 9.45
CA ALA A 6 -6.52 -15.45 8.11
C ALA A 6 -5.83 -16.38 7.11
N VAL A 7 -6.60 -17.04 6.23
CA VAL A 7 -6.06 -17.93 5.18
C VAL A 7 -6.38 -17.33 3.81
N LYS A 8 -5.34 -16.90 3.09
CA LYS A 8 -5.44 -16.42 1.70
C LYS A 8 -5.15 -17.60 0.76
N GLN A 9 -6.16 -18.01 0.00
CA GLN A 9 -5.97 -18.98 -1.09
C GLN A 9 -5.74 -18.24 -2.39
N LEU A 10 -4.57 -18.44 -3.00
CA LEU A 10 -4.26 -17.85 -4.31
C LEU A 10 -4.86 -18.70 -5.43
N ASP A 11 -5.28 -18.02 -6.49
CA ASP A 11 -5.92 -18.67 -7.65
C ASP A 11 -4.95 -19.62 -8.36
N ARG A 12 -5.49 -20.78 -8.76
CA ARG A 12 -4.74 -21.94 -9.27
C ARG A 12 -4.24 -21.74 -10.71
N ASN A 13 -4.86 -20.82 -11.45
CA ASN A 13 -4.79 -20.80 -12.91
C ASN A 13 -3.78 -19.78 -13.50
N GLY A 14 -2.95 -19.13 -12.69
CA GLY A 14 -2.08 -18.05 -13.16
C GLY A 14 -0.59 -18.24 -12.81
N LEU A 15 0.29 -18.16 -13.83
CA LEU A 15 1.74 -17.98 -13.62
C LEU A 15 2.07 -16.76 -12.74
N GLN A 16 1.20 -15.74 -12.77
CA GLN A 16 1.33 -14.56 -11.94
C GLN A 16 1.05 -14.86 -10.46
N GLY A 17 -0.02 -15.58 -10.13
CA GLY A 17 -0.36 -15.95 -8.74
C GLY A 17 0.73 -16.80 -8.07
N ASN A 18 1.35 -17.72 -8.81
CA ASN A 18 2.50 -18.47 -8.30
C ASN A 18 3.73 -17.60 -8.01
N ARG A 19 3.98 -16.56 -8.83
CA ARG A 19 5.08 -15.62 -8.57
C ARG A 19 4.78 -14.75 -7.35
N GLU A 20 3.57 -14.24 -7.23
CA GLU A 20 3.13 -13.45 -6.09
C GLU A 20 3.20 -14.26 -4.79
N PHE A 21 2.79 -15.53 -4.82
CA PHE A 21 2.96 -16.46 -3.68
C PHE A 21 4.41 -16.55 -3.22
N LEU A 22 5.34 -16.85 -4.13
CA LEU A 22 6.75 -17.03 -3.78
C LEU A 22 7.38 -15.73 -3.26
N VAL A 23 7.01 -14.60 -3.85
CA VAL A 23 7.46 -13.28 -3.38
C VAL A 23 6.92 -13.02 -1.97
N GLU A 24 5.63 -13.25 -1.74
CA GLU A 24 5.00 -12.99 -0.44
C GLU A 24 5.58 -13.89 0.67
N VAL A 25 5.78 -15.19 0.40
CA VAL A 25 6.49 -16.09 1.33
C VAL A 25 7.89 -15.57 1.63
N LEU A 26 8.67 -15.23 0.59
CA LEU A 26 10.05 -14.75 0.77
C LEU A 26 10.12 -13.46 1.59
N MET A 27 9.30 -12.47 1.25
CA MET A 27 9.31 -11.15 1.90
C MET A 27 8.93 -11.29 3.37
N LEU A 28 7.81 -11.95 3.67
CA LEU A 28 7.33 -12.06 5.06
C LEU A 28 8.10 -13.07 5.90
N SER A 29 8.88 -13.96 5.29
CA SER A 29 9.85 -14.80 6.03
C SER A 29 11.10 -14.03 6.46
N LEU A 30 11.42 -12.93 5.78
CA LEU A 30 12.63 -12.12 6.05
C LEU A 30 12.30 -10.85 6.84
N LEU A 31 11.10 -10.30 6.67
CA LEU A 31 10.70 -9.00 7.20
C LEU A 31 9.83 -9.17 8.44
N HIS A 32 10.26 -8.57 9.55
CA HIS A 32 9.56 -8.64 10.83
C HIS A 32 9.47 -7.25 11.45
N HIS A 33 8.27 -6.71 11.55
CA HIS A 33 8.02 -5.39 12.12
C HIS A 33 6.56 -5.27 12.59
N SER A 34 6.30 -4.48 13.63
CA SER A 34 4.96 -4.36 14.24
C SER A 34 3.89 -3.76 13.33
N ASN A 35 4.30 -3.05 12.27
CA ASN A 35 3.42 -2.48 11.24
C ASN A 35 3.44 -3.27 9.92
N LEU A 36 3.91 -4.52 9.89
CA LEU A 36 3.72 -5.44 8.77
C LEU A 36 2.94 -6.66 9.28
N VAL A 37 2.07 -7.24 8.46
CA VAL A 37 1.30 -8.42 8.84
C VAL A 37 2.24 -9.63 8.97
N ASN A 38 2.09 -10.38 10.06
CA ASN A 38 2.87 -11.57 10.33
C ASN A 38 2.34 -12.77 9.52
N LEU A 39 3.21 -13.37 8.70
CA LEU A 39 2.97 -14.66 8.07
C LEU A 39 3.27 -15.77 9.08
N ILE A 40 2.23 -16.52 9.49
CA ILE A 40 2.35 -17.65 10.40
C ILE A 40 2.89 -18.88 9.67
N GLY A 41 2.48 -19.06 8.41
CA GLY A 41 2.93 -20.19 7.60
C GLY A 41 2.33 -20.17 6.20
N TYR A 42 2.65 -21.20 5.42
CA TYR A 42 2.14 -21.36 4.07
C TYR A 42 1.91 -22.84 3.75
N CYS A 43 1.08 -23.11 2.75
CA CYS A 43 0.91 -24.44 2.15
C CYS A 43 1.27 -24.36 0.67
N ALA A 44 2.17 -25.25 0.25
CA ALA A 44 2.60 -25.43 -1.13
C ALA A 44 2.51 -26.91 -1.54
N ASP A 45 1.38 -27.55 -1.24
CA ASP A 45 1.14 -28.96 -1.57
C ASP A 45 0.40 -29.09 -2.91
N GLY A 46 0.98 -29.83 -3.86
CA GLY A 46 0.51 -29.92 -5.24
C GLY A 46 0.28 -28.54 -5.87
N ASP A 47 -0.96 -28.27 -6.27
CA ASP A 47 -1.41 -27.00 -6.85
C ASP A 47 -1.98 -26.01 -5.81
N GLN A 48 -2.01 -26.38 -4.52
CA GLN A 48 -2.48 -25.48 -3.47
C GLN A 48 -1.40 -24.45 -3.14
N ARG A 49 -1.81 -23.17 -3.10
CA ARG A 49 -0.99 -22.05 -2.64
C ARG A 49 -1.79 -21.29 -1.59
N LEU A 50 -1.53 -21.60 -0.33
CA LEU A 50 -2.20 -20.97 0.82
C LEU A 50 -1.18 -20.17 1.63
N LEU A 51 -1.56 -18.98 2.05
CA LEU A 51 -0.80 -18.15 2.99
C LEU A 51 -1.64 -18.00 4.26
N VAL A 52 -1.02 -18.23 5.41
CA VAL A 52 -1.67 -18.19 6.73
C VAL A 52 -1.08 -17.02 7.51
N TYR A 53 -1.90 -16.06 7.89
CA TYR A 53 -1.51 -14.84 8.59
C TYR A 53 -2.16 -14.76 9.96
N GLU A 54 -1.60 -13.88 10.80
CA GLU A 54 -2.37 -13.35 11.92
C GLU A 54 -3.70 -12.74 11.43
N PHE A 55 -4.76 -12.96 12.21
CA PHE A 55 -6.06 -12.40 11.88
C PHE A 55 -6.14 -10.93 12.30
N MET A 56 -6.61 -10.07 11.40
CA MET A 56 -6.74 -8.63 11.61
C MET A 56 -8.22 -8.30 11.81
N PRO A 57 -8.72 -8.20 13.07
CA PRO A 57 -10.15 -8.23 13.37
C PRO A 57 -10.94 -7.03 12.86
N LEU A 58 -10.28 -5.89 12.62
CA LEU A 58 -10.95 -4.70 12.10
C LEU A 58 -10.92 -4.64 10.57
N GLY A 59 -10.36 -5.62 9.86
CA GLY A 59 -10.32 -5.58 8.39
C GLY A 59 -9.36 -4.52 7.85
N SER A 60 -9.65 -3.98 6.66
CA SER A 60 -8.79 -3.02 5.96
C SER A 60 -9.15 -1.57 6.28
N LEU A 61 -8.23 -0.63 6.08
CA LEU A 61 -8.49 0.80 6.20
C LEU A 61 -9.62 1.26 5.25
N GLU A 62 -9.71 0.68 4.05
CA GLU A 62 -10.78 0.94 3.09
C GLU A 62 -12.18 0.74 3.72
N ASP A 63 -12.37 -0.35 4.49
CA ASP A 63 -13.62 -0.69 5.18
C ASP A 63 -14.06 0.34 6.24
N HIS A 64 -13.16 1.25 6.63
CA HIS A 64 -13.41 2.31 7.61
C HIS A 64 -13.38 3.72 7.02
N LEU A 65 -13.02 3.86 5.75
CA LEU A 65 -13.01 5.15 5.06
C LEU A 65 -14.13 5.28 4.04
N HIS A 66 -14.54 4.19 3.40
CA HIS A 66 -15.38 4.23 2.21
C HIS A 66 -16.66 3.41 2.40
N ASP A 67 -17.73 3.85 1.73
CA ASP A 67 -19.04 3.19 1.70
C ASP A 67 -19.57 2.74 3.07
N LEU A 68 -19.33 3.56 4.10
CA LEU A 68 -19.72 3.26 5.47
C LEU A 68 -21.25 3.07 5.59
N PRO A 69 -21.70 2.00 6.26
CA PRO A 69 -23.11 1.85 6.62
C PRO A 69 -23.62 3.06 7.42
N PRO A 70 -24.92 3.42 7.31
CA PRO A 70 -25.49 4.58 8.00
C PRO A 70 -25.31 4.58 9.53
N ASP A 71 -25.14 3.40 10.13
CA ASP A 71 -24.96 3.17 11.56
C ASP A 71 -23.49 3.14 12.00
N LYS A 72 -22.53 3.22 11.08
CA LYS A 72 -21.10 3.18 11.38
C LYS A 72 -20.51 4.59 11.35
N GLU A 73 -19.95 5.02 12.49
CA GLU A 73 -19.23 6.29 12.55
C GLU A 73 -17.91 6.23 11.78
N PRO A 74 -17.56 7.29 11.01
CA PRO A 74 -16.25 7.40 10.41
C PRO A 74 -15.15 7.47 11.47
N LEU A 75 -13.93 7.05 11.10
CA LEU A 75 -12.77 7.20 11.97
C LEU A 75 -12.57 8.66 12.40
N ASP A 76 -12.30 8.87 13.69
CA ASP A 76 -11.90 10.18 14.20
C ASP A 76 -10.50 10.58 13.70
N TRP A 77 -10.18 11.86 13.82
CA TRP A 77 -8.92 12.42 13.33
C TRP A 77 -7.67 11.79 13.95
N ASN A 78 -7.67 11.56 15.28
CA ASN A 78 -6.50 11.00 15.96
C ASN A 78 -6.26 9.56 15.53
N THR A 79 -7.33 8.79 15.34
CA THR A 79 -7.26 7.42 14.80
C THR A 79 -6.73 7.43 13.37
N ARG A 80 -7.18 8.34 12.50
CA ARG A 80 -6.63 8.50 11.14
C ARG A 80 -5.13 8.81 11.15
N MET A 81 -4.69 9.72 12.01
CA MET A 81 -3.27 10.09 12.12
C MET A 81 -2.42 8.96 12.72
N LYS A 82 -2.96 8.20 13.68
CA LYS A 82 -2.33 6.98 14.19
C LYS A 82 -2.09 5.96 13.08
N ILE A 83 -3.09 5.75 12.22
CA ILE A 83 -3.01 4.84 11.08
C ILE A 83 -1.95 5.33 10.08
N ALA A 84 -1.98 6.62 9.72
CA ALA A 84 -0.96 7.21 8.84
C ALA A 84 0.46 6.99 9.37
N ALA A 85 0.67 7.29 10.66
CA ALA A 85 1.98 7.16 11.29
C ALA A 85 2.46 5.70 11.34
N GLY A 86 1.58 4.75 11.64
CA GLY A 86 1.95 3.33 11.66
C GLY A 86 2.23 2.77 10.27
N ALA A 87 1.44 3.13 9.25
CA ALA A 87 1.71 2.75 7.86
C ALA A 87 3.05 3.33 7.37
N ALA A 88 3.35 4.59 7.72
CA ALA A 88 4.63 5.23 7.41
C ALA A 88 5.81 4.51 8.07
N LYS A 89 5.69 4.09 9.34
CA LYS A 89 6.72 3.29 10.02
C LYS A 89 6.95 1.93 9.35
N GLY A 90 5.88 1.27 8.90
CA GLY A 90 5.99 0.05 8.11
C GLY A 90 6.78 0.27 6.84
N LEU A 91 6.51 1.36 6.12
CA LEU A 91 7.20 1.70 4.88
C LEU A 91 8.66 2.12 5.11
N GLU A 92 8.93 2.92 6.13
CA GLU A 92 10.29 3.29 6.58
C GLU A 92 11.13 2.05 6.88
N TYR A 93 10.56 1.07 7.60
CA TYR A 93 11.25 -0.20 7.86
C TYR A 93 11.65 -0.91 6.56
N LEU A 94 10.75 -0.98 5.59
CA LEU A 94 11.03 -1.62 4.29
C LEU A 94 12.12 -0.89 3.50
N HIS A 95 12.13 0.45 3.55
CA HIS A 95 13.05 1.26 2.76
C HIS A 95 14.43 1.38 3.38
N ASP A 96 14.50 1.58 4.70
CA ASP A 96 15.73 2.01 5.37
C ASP A 96 16.33 0.93 6.28
N LYS A 97 15.51 -0.02 6.77
CA LYS A 97 15.96 -1.04 7.74
C LYS A 97 16.14 -2.41 7.11
N ALA A 98 15.33 -2.75 6.11
CA ALA A 98 15.53 -3.97 5.33
C ALA A 98 16.82 -3.88 4.51
N ASN A 99 17.56 -4.99 4.42
CA ASN A 99 18.78 -5.07 3.63
C ASN A 99 18.78 -6.34 2.76
N PRO A 100 18.69 -6.22 1.42
CA PRO A 100 18.56 -4.96 0.68
C PRO A 100 17.20 -4.26 0.92
N PRO A 101 17.07 -2.96 0.61
CA PRO A 101 15.79 -2.24 0.69
C PRO A 101 14.68 -2.97 -0.05
N VAL A 102 13.43 -2.79 0.37
CA VAL A 102 12.25 -3.39 -0.26
C VAL A 102 11.30 -2.30 -0.72
N ILE A 103 10.94 -2.33 -2.01
CA ILE A 103 9.89 -1.50 -2.60
C ILE A 103 8.59 -2.31 -2.53
N TYR A 104 7.60 -1.78 -1.82
CA TYR A 104 6.34 -2.46 -1.52
C TYR A 104 5.39 -2.52 -2.74
N ARG A 105 5.37 -1.44 -3.54
CA ARG A 105 4.78 -1.31 -4.89
C ARG A 105 3.25 -1.32 -4.99
N ASP A 106 2.52 -1.81 -4.00
CA ASP A 106 1.06 -1.83 -4.00
C ASP A 106 0.45 -1.23 -2.73
N LEU A 107 0.95 -0.07 -2.31
CA LEU A 107 0.37 0.66 -1.18
C LEU A 107 -0.96 1.32 -1.55
N LYS A 108 -2.01 0.91 -0.84
CA LYS A 108 -3.39 1.39 -0.95
C LYS A 108 -4.14 1.14 0.36
N SER A 109 -5.26 1.82 0.57
CA SER A 109 -6.09 1.67 1.78
C SER A 109 -6.55 0.22 2.02
N SER A 110 -6.88 -0.54 0.98
CA SER A 110 -7.28 -1.95 1.11
C SER A 110 -6.15 -2.89 1.59
N ASN A 111 -4.88 -2.48 1.45
CA ASN A 111 -3.70 -3.26 1.85
C ASN A 111 -3.12 -2.83 3.21
N ILE A 112 -3.82 -1.94 3.92
CA ILE A 112 -3.50 -1.55 5.30
C ILE A 112 -4.55 -2.19 6.19
N LEU A 113 -4.19 -3.30 6.85
CA LEU A 113 -5.09 -4.00 7.76
C LEU A 113 -4.99 -3.44 9.18
N LEU A 114 -6.06 -3.57 9.95
CA LEU A 114 -6.21 -2.94 11.26
C LEU A 114 -6.43 -4.00 12.33
N ASP A 115 -5.57 -3.96 13.35
CA ASP A 115 -5.71 -4.78 14.56
C ASP A 115 -6.55 -4.04 15.62
N GLU A 116 -6.84 -4.71 16.74
CA GLU A 116 -7.48 -4.10 17.90
C GLU A 116 -6.82 -2.77 18.28
N GLY A 117 -7.66 -1.77 18.55
CA GLY A 117 -7.20 -0.40 18.81
C GLY A 117 -6.69 0.34 17.57
N PHE A 118 -7.02 -0.10 16.35
CA PHE A 118 -6.64 0.56 15.10
C PHE A 118 -5.12 0.65 14.88
N HIS A 119 -4.39 -0.40 15.25
CA HIS A 119 -2.98 -0.50 14.91
C HIS A 119 -2.82 -0.99 13.46
N PRO A 120 -2.19 -0.22 12.56
CA PRO A 120 -2.11 -0.58 11.15
C PRO A 120 -0.97 -1.56 10.87
N LYS A 121 -1.21 -2.49 9.95
CA LYS A 121 -0.21 -3.40 9.39
C LYS A 121 -0.33 -3.47 7.88
N LEU A 122 0.79 -3.32 7.17
CA LEU A 122 0.87 -3.51 5.72
C LEU A 122 0.72 -5.00 5.41
N SER A 123 -0.17 -5.37 4.48
CA SER A 123 -0.44 -6.75 4.04
C SER A 123 -0.01 -6.99 2.58
N ASP A 124 -0.36 -8.10 1.96
CA ASP A 124 -0.26 -8.32 0.50
C ASP A 124 1.08 -7.93 -0.17
N PHE A 125 2.13 -8.69 0.12
CA PHE A 125 3.48 -8.43 -0.40
C PHE A 125 3.76 -9.04 -1.78
N GLY A 126 2.75 -9.60 -2.45
CA GLY A 126 2.93 -10.36 -3.70
C GLY A 126 3.61 -9.57 -4.82
N LEU A 127 3.47 -8.23 -4.83
CA LEU A 127 4.07 -7.36 -5.85
C LEU A 127 5.41 -6.73 -5.43
N ALA A 128 5.83 -6.93 -4.19
CA ALA A 128 7.02 -6.33 -3.62
C ALA A 128 8.30 -6.71 -4.40
N LYS A 129 9.29 -5.83 -4.36
CA LYS A 129 10.56 -5.99 -5.05
C LYS A 129 11.71 -5.58 -4.16
N LEU A 130 12.82 -6.30 -4.26
CA LEU A 130 14.08 -5.79 -3.72
C LEU A 130 14.42 -4.51 -4.49
N GLY A 131 14.72 -3.47 -3.74
CA GLY A 131 15.15 -2.17 -4.24
C GLY A 131 16.51 -2.23 -4.92
N PRO A 132 16.94 -1.12 -5.53
CA PRO A 132 18.23 -1.06 -6.18
C PRO A 132 19.37 -1.26 -5.17
N VAL A 133 20.43 -1.94 -5.60
CA VAL A 133 21.64 -2.23 -4.80
C VAL A 133 22.86 -1.71 -5.56
N GLY A 134 23.87 -1.23 -4.83
CA GLY A 134 25.08 -0.62 -5.40
C GLY A 134 24.75 0.70 -6.08
N ASP A 135 25.29 0.92 -7.29
CA ASP A 135 25.16 2.19 -8.02
C ASP A 135 23.82 2.35 -8.78
N LYS A 136 22.90 1.40 -8.63
CA LYS A 136 21.59 1.48 -9.28
C LYS A 136 20.71 2.51 -8.58
N THR A 137 19.97 3.30 -9.34
CA THR A 137 19.01 4.28 -8.81
C THR A 137 17.57 3.77 -8.83
N HIS A 138 17.28 2.73 -9.61
CA HIS A 138 15.93 2.19 -9.83
C HIS A 138 15.96 0.70 -10.18
N VAL A 139 14.77 0.10 -10.16
CA VAL A 139 14.50 -1.26 -10.63
C VAL A 139 13.66 -1.17 -11.91
N SER A 140 14.22 -1.52 -13.06
CA SER A 140 13.46 -1.60 -14.32
C SER A 140 12.57 -2.83 -14.30
N THR A 141 11.26 -2.63 -14.35
CA THR A 141 10.27 -3.73 -14.26
C THR A 141 8.99 -3.36 -15.00
N ARG A 142 8.18 -4.37 -15.37
CA ARG A 142 6.82 -4.14 -15.90
C ARG A 142 6.06 -3.22 -14.95
N VAL A 143 5.28 -2.27 -15.45
CA VAL A 143 4.40 -1.48 -14.58
C VAL A 143 3.36 -2.40 -13.93
N MET A 144 3.31 -2.42 -12.60
CA MET A 144 2.32 -3.15 -11.80
C MET A 144 2.00 -2.32 -10.55
N GLY A 145 0.83 -2.55 -9.97
CA GLY A 145 0.30 -1.80 -8.83
C GLY A 145 -1.13 -1.35 -9.14
N THR A 146 -1.77 -0.76 -8.15
CA THR A 146 -3.18 -0.36 -8.26
C THR A 146 -3.34 1.01 -8.92
N TYR A 147 -4.24 1.10 -9.90
CA TYR A 147 -4.56 2.36 -10.58
C TYR A 147 -5.09 3.40 -9.59
N GLY A 148 -4.66 4.65 -9.71
CA GLY A 148 -4.93 5.73 -8.75
C GLY A 148 -3.84 5.94 -7.70
N TYR A 149 -3.10 4.88 -7.35
CA TYR A 149 -1.98 4.93 -6.40
C TYR A 149 -0.62 4.95 -7.10
N CYS A 150 -0.55 4.44 -8.33
CA CYS A 150 0.69 4.34 -9.09
C CYS A 150 1.32 5.72 -9.37
N ALA A 151 2.61 5.88 -9.03
CA ALA A 151 3.36 7.10 -9.29
C ALA A 151 3.49 7.39 -10.80
N PRO A 152 3.28 8.64 -11.25
CA PRO A 152 3.23 8.97 -12.67
C PRO A 152 4.57 8.68 -13.38
N GLU A 153 5.70 8.98 -12.74
CA GLU A 153 7.03 8.72 -13.29
C GLU A 153 7.28 7.21 -13.47
N TYR A 154 6.79 6.38 -12.55
CA TYR A 154 6.88 4.93 -12.68
C TYR A 154 5.97 4.41 -13.80
N ALA A 155 4.74 4.91 -13.89
CA ALA A 155 3.80 4.54 -14.94
C ALA A 155 4.33 4.89 -16.34
N MET A 156 5.04 6.02 -16.47
CA MET A 156 5.60 6.48 -17.75
C MET A 156 6.90 5.75 -18.14
N THR A 157 7.79 5.48 -17.18
CA THR A 157 9.16 5.02 -17.47
C THR A 157 9.39 3.54 -17.19
N GLY A 158 8.54 2.91 -16.37
CA GLY A 158 8.80 1.57 -15.82
C GLY A 158 9.94 1.50 -14.81
N GLN A 159 10.51 2.64 -14.40
CA GLN A 159 11.55 2.72 -13.39
C GLN A 159 10.92 2.76 -11.99
N LEU A 160 10.98 1.64 -11.28
CA LEU A 160 10.44 1.52 -9.93
C LEU A 160 11.49 1.97 -8.90
N THR A 161 11.11 2.85 -7.98
CA THR A 161 11.99 3.37 -6.91
C THR A 161 11.28 3.35 -5.56
N LEU A 162 12.03 3.58 -4.47
CA LEU A 162 11.45 3.79 -3.14
C LEU A 162 10.47 4.99 -3.15
N LYS A 163 10.75 6.03 -3.96
CA LYS A 163 9.88 7.20 -4.09
C LYS A 163 8.52 6.88 -4.71
N SER A 164 8.41 5.79 -5.46
CA SER A 164 7.13 5.33 -5.99
C SER A 164 6.18 4.91 -4.86
N ASP A 165 6.66 4.24 -3.80
CA ASP A 165 5.83 3.93 -2.63
C ASP A 165 5.47 5.17 -1.83
N VAL A 166 6.40 6.14 -1.78
CA VAL A 166 6.23 7.41 -1.09
C VAL A 166 5.04 8.12 -1.77
N TYR A 167 5.01 8.23 -3.10
CA TYR A 167 3.83 8.75 -3.82
C TYR A 167 2.52 8.01 -3.46
N SER A 168 2.52 6.67 -3.47
CA SER A 168 1.35 5.87 -3.10
C SER A 168 0.88 6.14 -1.66
N PHE A 169 1.81 6.33 -0.72
CA PHE A 169 1.50 6.73 0.66
C PHE A 169 0.83 8.11 0.69
N GLY A 170 1.30 9.05 -0.13
CA GLY A 170 0.66 10.37 -0.29
C GLY A 170 -0.80 10.25 -0.72
N VAL A 171 -1.13 9.32 -1.62
CA VAL A 171 -2.52 9.05 -2.02
C VAL A 171 -3.34 8.52 -0.85
N VAL A 172 -2.86 7.50 -0.13
CA VAL A 172 -3.53 6.97 1.07
C VAL A 172 -3.72 8.07 2.13
N PHE A 173 -2.75 8.96 2.30
CA PHE A 173 -2.86 10.07 3.23
C PHE A 173 -3.95 11.06 2.82
N LEU A 174 -4.15 11.31 1.52
CA LEU A 174 -5.29 12.08 1.02
C LEU A 174 -6.62 11.37 1.28
N GLU A 175 -6.69 10.04 1.14
CA GLU A 175 -7.89 9.28 1.50
C GLU A 175 -8.21 9.43 3.00
N LEU A 176 -7.19 9.36 3.86
CA LEU A 176 -7.33 9.58 5.30
C LEU A 176 -7.82 11.00 5.62
N ILE A 177 -7.36 12.03 4.92
CA ILE A 177 -7.80 13.42 5.18
C ILE A 177 -9.21 13.66 4.64
N THR A 178 -9.49 13.19 3.44
CA THR A 178 -10.70 13.60 2.69
C THR A 178 -11.87 12.62 2.83
N GLY A 179 -11.60 11.37 3.20
CA GLY A 179 -12.57 10.27 3.14
C GLY A 179 -12.99 9.87 1.73
N ARG A 180 -12.38 10.43 0.67
CA ARG A 180 -12.67 10.09 -0.73
C ARG A 180 -11.78 8.94 -1.20
N LYS A 181 -12.30 8.11 -2.11
CA LYS A 181 -11.54 7.05 -2.79
C LYS A 181 -10.48 7.66 -3.72
N ALA A 182 -9.35 6.99 -3.88
CA ALA A 182 -8.32 7.38 -4.85
C ALA A 182 -8.88 7.53 -6.29
N ILE A 183 -9.77 6.63 -6.69
CA ILE A 183 -10.54 6.67 -7.94
C ILE A 183 -12.03 6.48 -7.64
N ASP A 184 -12.87 7.42 -8.07
CA ASP A 184 -14.32 7.39 -7.88
C ASP A 184 -15.05 7.78 -9.17
N ASN A 185 -15.50 6.78 -9.93
CA ASN A 185 -16.22 6.97 -11.19
C ASN A 185 -17.67 7.45 -11.00
N THR A 186 -18.17 7.54 -9.76
CA THR A 186 -19.52 8.06 -9.47
C THR A 186 -19.54 9.58 -9.33
N ARG A 187 -18.35 10.20 -9.27
CA ARG A 187 -18.19 11.66 -9.15
C ARG A 187 -18.39 12.37 -10.49
N ALA A 188 -18.44 13.70 -10.44
CA ALA A 188 -18.51 14.53 -11.63
C ALA A 188 -17.23 14.40 -12.49
N PRO A 189 -17.32 14.63 -13.81
CA PRO A 189 -16.15 14.67 -14.69
C PRO A 189 -15.07 15.63 -14.15
N GLY A 190 -13.83 15.17 -14.10
CA GLY A 190 -12.70 15.92 -13.54
C GLY A 190 -12.46 15.68 -12.04
N GLU A 191 -13.40 15.07 -11.31
CA GLU A 191 -13.25 14.70 -9.90
C GLU A 191 -13.00 13.20 -9.67
N HIS A 192 -12.90 12.40 -10.75
CA HIS A 192 -12.73 10.95 -10.63
C HIS A 192 -11.42 10.54 -9.96
N ASN A 193 -10.36 11.33 -10.10
CA ASN A 193 -9.06 11.04 -9.52
C ASN A 193 -8.81 11.98 -8.35
N LEU A 194 -8.58 11.42 -7.15
CA LEU A 194 -8.41 12.18 -5.92
C LEU A 194 -7.24 13.17 -5.99
N VAL A 195 -6.10 12.74 -6.56
CA VAL A 195 -4.91 13.60 -6.69
C VAL A 195 -5.19 14.76 -7.63
N ALA A 196 -5.84 14.51 -8.77
CA ALA A 196 -6.24 15.55 -9.71
C ALA A 196 -7.22 16.53 -9.05
N TRP A 197 -8.20 16.03 -8.30
CA TRP A 197 -9.18 16.83 -7.59
C TRP A 197 -8.54 17.75 -6.54
N VAL A 198 -7.69 17.22 -5.65
CA VAL A 198 -7.00 18.01 -4.62
C VAL A 198 -6.13 19.12 -5.24
N ARG A 199 -5.48 18.83 -6.36
CA ARG A 199 -4.66 19.82 -7.08
C ARG A 199 -5.44 21.05 -7.55
N MET A 200 -6.76 20.96 -7.73
CA MET A 200 -7.59 22.11 -8.10
C MET A 200 -7.81 23.09 -6.95
N PHE A 201 -7.69 22.64 -5.70
CA PHE A 201 -8.00 23.43 -4.51
C PHE A 201 -6.78 23.80 -3.67
N ALA A 202 -5.65 23.12 -3.87
CA ALA A 202 -4.44 23.37 -3.11
C ALA A 202 -3.80 24.73 -3.52
N PRO A 203 -3.68 25.73 -2.63
CA PRO A 203 -2.79 26.86 -2.89
C PRO A 203 -1.35 26.36 -3.05
N GLN A 204 -0.49 27.08 -3.79
CA GLN A 204 0.91 26.68 -4.04
C GLN A 204 1.65 26.22 -2.77
N THR A 205 1.30 26.70 -1.57
CA THR A 205 1.87 26.32 -0.28
C THR A 205 1.52 24.91 0.22
N MET A 206 0.32 24.40 -0.04
CA MET A 206 -0.02 23.00 0.27
C MET A 206 0.63 22.04 -0.72
N LEU A 207 0.79 22.51 -1.98
CA LEU A 207 1.62 21.87 -2.99
C LEU A 207 3.10 21.87 -2.59
N ILE A 208 3.63 22.90 -1.90
CA ILE A 208 5.01 22.94 -1.39
C ILE A 208 5.26 21.89 -0.29
N PHE A 209 4.31 21.67 0.64
CA PHE A 209 4.40 20.55 1.60
C PHE A 209 4.40 19.19 0.89
N PHE A 210 3.56 19.04 -0.14
CA PHE A 210 3.59 17.89 -1.04
C PHE A 210 4.91 17.77 -1.81
N TRP A 211 5.50 18.87 -2.28
CA TRP A 211 6.75 18.92 -3.05
C TRP A 211 8.00 18.61 -2.21
N TYR A 212 7.98 18.99 -0.92
CA TYR A 212 9.05 18.71 0.03
C TYR A 212 9.09 17.23 0.45
N LEU A 213 7.94 16.56 0.49
CA LEU A 213 7.85 15.13 0.81
C LEU A 213 7.93 14.24 -0.45
N PHE A 214 7.43 14.72 -1.59
CA PHE A 214 7.30 13.99 -2.86
C PHE A 214 7.74 14.87 -4.04
N PRO A 215 9.06 14.98 -4.33
CA PRO A 215 9.55 15.83 -5.41
C PRO A 215 9.19 15.23 -6.79
N PRO A 216 8.45 15.94 -7.65
CA PRO A 216 8.26 15.54 -9.05
C PRO A 216 9.52 15.93 -9.81
N GLN A 217 10.29 14.93 -10.24
CA GLN A 217 11.27 15.13 -11.30
C GLN A 217 10.63 14.73 -12.63
N LEU A 218 9.84 15.65 -13.20
CA LEU A 218 9.76 15.99 -14.63
C LEU A 218 8.44 16.73 -14.93
N PRO A 219 8.47 17.76 -15.80
CA PRO A 219 7.26 18.42 -16.27
C PRO A 219 6.55 17.54 -17.31
N LEU A 220 5.24 17.38 -17.16
CA LEU A 220 4.38 16.88 -18.22
C LEU A 220 4.24 17.99 -19.27
N TYR A 221 4.67 17.71 -20.50
CA TYR A 221 4.21 18.40 -21.69
C TYR A 221 2.82 17.89 -22.07
#